data_AF-A0A535W9S4-F1
#
_entry.id   AF-A0A535W9S4-F1
#
_cell.length_a   1.000
_cell.length_b   1.000
_cell.length_c   1.000
_cell.angle_alpha   90.00
_cell.angle_beta   90.00
_cell.angle_gamma   90.00
#
_symmetry.space_group_name_H-M   'P 1'
#
loop_
_entity.id
_entity.type
_entity.pdbx_description
1 polymer ?
#
loop_
_entity_poly.entity_id
_entity_poly.type
_entity_poly.pdbx_seq_one_letter_code
_entity_poly.pdbx_strand_id
1 'polypeptide(L)'
;MAKTSSTRKLHLRGPACNGEAGQALVEFAVSVVFLTILLAGLLDITRAFHYTVGLQGAVRAGARHGAYYSSTQGRTPYLDDADIKAAVDQVLSGDGLPPSTFRASTTCLAPIDGNSWVNPRYGSSAYPPAANTPWLYICYDTQGSQKTGTLATPPGAGTASPYTSTDLVVILLDRYGLIGGLSTEYLKSGSSLTSIQLTAFQHFSVQG
;
A
#
# COMPACT_ATOMS: atom_id res chain seq x y z
N MET A 1 -96.07 7.15 34.66
CA MET A 1 -94.85 7.97 34.46
C MET A 1 -93.68 7.04 34.17
N ALA A 2 -93.31 6.84 32.91
CA ALA A 2 -92.17 6.01 32.52
C ALA A 2 -91.00 6.93 32.13
N LYS A 3 -89.87 6.79 32.84
CA LYS A 3 -88.68 7.64 32.69
C LYS A 3 -87.75 7.01 31.65
N THR A 4 -87.59 7.68 30.51
CA THR A 4 -86.72 7.26 29.41
C THR A 4 -85.25 7.34 29.85
N SER A 5 -84.57 6.20 29.86
CA SER A 5 -83.13 6.11 30.15
C SER A 5 -82.34 6.33 28.87
N SER A 6 -81.62 7.45 28.79
CA SER A 6 -80.71 7.79 27.69
C SER A 6 -79.36 7.15 27.91
N THR A 7 -79.01 6.16 27.08
CA THR A 7 -77.70 5.50 27.08
C THR A 7 -76.72 6.28 26.20
N ARG A 8 -75.81 7.03 26.83
CA ARG A 8 -74.64 7.59 26.14
C ARG A 8 -73.64 6.47 25.85
N LYS A 9 -73.39 6.18 24.57
CA LYS A 9 -72.27 5.33 24.14
C LYS A 9 -70.94 6.03 24.45
N LEU A 10 -70.20 5.49 25.42
CA LEU A 10 -68.81 5.85 25.67
C LEU A 10 -67.93 5.12 24.64
N HIS A 11 -67.40 5.87 23.67
CA HIS A 11 -66.36 5.38 22.77
C HIS A 11 -65.02 5.35 23.51
N LEU A 12 -64.68 4.19 24.07
CA LEU A 12 -63.32 3.90 24.51
C LEU A 12 -62.45 3.68 23.27
N ARG A 13 -61.71 4.72 22.90
CA ARG A 13 -60.65 4.64 21.88
C ARG A 13 -59.43 4.05 22.58
N GLY A 14 -59.18 2.76 22.38
CA GLY A 14 -57.97 2.10 22.90
C GLY A 14 -56.70 2.70 22.27
N PRO A 15 -55.57 2.72 22.99
CA PRO A 15 -54.32 3.23 22.46
C PRO A 15 -53.85 2.35 21.29
N ALA A 16 -53.62 2.97 20.14
CA ALA A 16 -53.07 2.30 18.96
C ALA A 16 -51.57 2.03 19.16
N CYS A 17 -51.23 1.01 19.93
CA CYS A 17 -49.84 0.56 20.09
C CYS A 17 -49.43 -0.33 18.91
N ASN A 18 -49.21 0.20 17.70
CA ASN A 18 -48.82 -0.65 16.55
C ASN A 18 -47.84 -0.01 15.54
N GLY A 19 -47.13 1.07 15.87
CA GLY A 19 -46.20 1.73 14.92
C GLY A 19 -44.77 1.92 15.41
N GLU A 20 -44.59 2.22 16.70
CA GLU A 20 -43.31 2.74 17.21
C GLU A 20 -42.19 1.68 17.29
N ALA A 21 -42.52 0.43 17.67
CA ALA A 21 -41.54 -0.65 17.78
C ALA A 21 -41.01 -1.14 16.42
N GLY A 22 -41.87 -1.15 15.38
CA GLY A 22 -41.47 -1.52 14.02
C GLY A 22 -40.62 -0.45 13.34
N GLN A 23 -40.90 0.82 13.62
CA GLN A 23 -40.13 1.95 13.10
C GLN A 23 -38.71 1.99 13.68
N ALA A 24 -38.57 1.82 15.00
CA ALA A 24 -37.26 1.80 15.66
C ALA A 24 -36.34 0.68 15.13
N LEU A 25 -36.91 -0.48 14.79
CA LEU A 25 -36.16 -1.60 14.21
C LEU A 25 -35.66 -1.28 12.80
N VAL A 26 -36.45 -0.59 11.98
CA VAL A 26 -36.03 -0.16 10.63
C VAL A 26 -34.93 0.90 10.71
N GLU A 27 -35.08 1.89 11.58
CA GLU A 27 -34.06 2.94 11.78
C GLU A 27 -32.74 2.34 12.29
N PHE A 28 -32.81 1.36 13.21
CA PHE A 28 -31.65 0.62 13.67
C PHE A 28 -31.03 -0.22 12.54
N ALA A 29 -31.83 -0.94 11.76
CA ALA A 29 -31.34 -1.78 10.67
C ALA A 29 -30.57 -0.95 9.62
N VAL A 30 -31.09 0.23 9.26
CA VAL A 30 -30.42 1.14 8.34
C VAL A 30 -29.12 1.67 8.96
N SER A 31 -29.14 2.10 10.23
CA SER A 31 -27.96 2.62 10.93
C SER A 31 -26.84 1.59 11.06
N VAL A 32 -27.18 0.32 11.33
CA VAL A 32 -26.21 -0.78 11.42
C VAL A 32 -25.50 -1.01 10.09
N VAL A 33 -26.23 -0.96 8.97
CA VAL A 33 -25.62 -1.10 7.63
C VAL A 33 -24.63 0.04 7.35
N PHE A 34 -24.99 1.28 7.69
CA PHE A 34 -24.05 2.39 7.53
C PHE A 34 -22.82 2.24 8.43
N LEU A 35 -23.02 1.85 9.70
CA LEU A 35 -21.92 1.63 10.64
C LEU A 35 -20.98 0.50 10.20
N THR A 36 -21.51 -0.59 9.62
CA THR A 36 -20.66 -1.69 9.14
C THR A 36 -19.85 -1.30 7.91
N ILE A 37 -20.42 -0.51 6.99
CA ILE A 37 -19.68 0.03 5.83
C ILE A 37 -18.56 0.96 6.30
N LEU A 38 -18.85 1.86 7.24
CA LEU A 38 -17.85 2.77 7.81
C LEU A 38 -16.73 2.00 8.53
N LEU A 39 -17.07 0.98 9.31
CA LEU A 39 -16.09 0.15 10.00
C LEU A 39 -15.22 -0.63 9.01
N ALA A 40 -15.81 -1.24 7.98
CA ALA A 40 -15.06 -1.95 6.96
C ALA A 40 -14.09 -1.03 6.21
N GLY A 41 -14.54 0.17 5.83
CA GLY A 41 -13.68 1.18 5.20
C GLY A 41 -12.54 1.63 6.11
N LEU A 42 -12.80 1.84 7.40
CA LEU A 42 -11.77 2.23 8.36
C LEU A 42 -10.71 1.14 8.56
N LEU A 43 -11.13 -0.12 8.60
CA LEU A 43 -10.21 -1.26 8.71
C LEU A 43 -9.33 -1.39 7.47
N ASP A 44 -9.90 -1.26 6.27
CA ASP A 44 -9.12 -1.30 5.02
C ASP A 44 -8.10 -0.15 4.95
N ILE A 45 -8.48 1.07 5.33
CA ILE A 45 -7.56 2.22 5.37
C ILE A 45 -6.42 1.98 6.37
N THR A 46 -6.74 1.49 7.56
CA THR A 46 -5.73 1.22 8.62
C THR A 46 -4.69 0.21 8.13
N ARG A 47 -5.15 -0.89 7.52
CA ARG A 47 -4.26 -1.93 7.03
C ARG A 47 -3.47 -1.47 5.79
N ALA A 48 -4.06 -0.68 4.89
CA ALA A 48 -3.36 -0.08 3.75
C ALA A 48 -2.26 0.90 4.20
N PHE A 49 -2.53 1.70 5.24
CA PHE A 49 -1.55 2.60 5.84
C PHE A 49 -0.38 1.82 6.45
N HIS A 50 -0.66 0.79 7.27
CA HIS A 50 0.37 -0.09 7.83
C HIS A 50 1.25 -0.70 6.73
N TYR A 51 0.64 -1.22 5.66
CA TYR A 51 1.35 -1.79 4.53
C TYR A 51 2.27 -0.76 3.85
N THR A 52 1.77 0.46 3.64
CA THR A 52 2.54 1.54 3.00
C THR A 52 3.74 1.97 3.84
N VAL A 53 3.58 2.08 5.17
CA VAL A 53 4.68 2.43 6.07
C VAL A 53 5.76 1.35 6.07
N GLY A 54 5.38 0.07 6.10
CA GLY A 54 6.36 -1.03 6.03
C GLY A 54 7.13 -1.06 4.71
N LEU A 55 6.44 -0.84 3.57
CA LEU A 55 7.13 -0.68 2.27
C LEU A 55 8.14 0.48 2.28
N GLN A 56 7.75 1.64 2.85
CA GLN A 56 8.63 2.82 2.95
C GLN A 56 9.83 2.57 3.87
N GLY A 57 9.62 1.88 4.99
CA GLY A 57 10.69 1.45 5.89
C GLY A 57 11.68 0.54 5.17
N ALA A 58 11.18 -0.42 4.40
CA ALA A 58 11.99 -1.40 3.69
C ALA A 58 12.86 -0.77 2.59
N VAL A 59 12.30 0.08 1.72
CA VAL A 59 13.12 0.80 0.71
C VAL A 59 14.17 1.70 1.35
N ARG A 60 13.86 2.31 2.49
CA ARG A 60 14.82 3.15 3.23
C ARG A 60 15.98 2.34 3.79
N ALA A 61 15.71 1.15 4.33
CA ALA A 61 16.74 0.26 4.82
C ALA A 61 17.61 -0.27 3.66
N GLY A 62 16.99 -0.71 2.57
CA GLY A 62 17.71 -1.14 1.37
C GLY A 62 18.64 -0.07 0.80
N ALA A 63 18.14 1.16 0.64
CA ALA A 63 18.93 2.26 0.09
C ALA A 63 20.11 2.65 1.00
N ARG A 64 19.90 2.68 2.32
CA ARG A 64 20.98 2.92 3.29
C ARG A 64 22.02 1.80 3.30
N HIS A 65 21.57 0.55 3.18
CA HIS A 65 22.46 -0.61 3.19
C HIS A 65 23.34 -0.63 1.93
N GLY A 66 22.74 -0.44 0.75
CA GLY A 66 23.47 -0.42 -0.51
C GLY A 66 24.47 0.73 -0.62
N ALA A 67 24.14 1.90 -0.08
CA ALA A 67 25.02 3.06 -0.09
C ALA A 67 26.09 3.07 1.01
N TYR A 68 26.15 2.02 1.84
CA TYR A 68 27.13 1.94 2.92
C TYR A 68 28.55 1.87 2.37
N TYR A 69 29.40 2.77 2.85
CA TYR A 69 30.82 2.78 2.54
C TYR A 69 31.66 2.29 3.72
N SER A 70 32.55 1.34 3.44
CA SER A 70 33.55 0.84 4.39
C SER A 70 34.88 1.54 4.14
N SER A 71 35.25 2.47 5.03
CA SER A 71 36.56 3.14 4.97
C SER A 71 37.73 2.18 5.18
N THR A 72 37.53 1.09 5.94
CA THR A 72 38.56 0.06 6.14
C THR A 72 38.85 -0.71 4.85
N GLN A 73 37.84 -0.94 4.01
CA GLN A 73 37.98 -1.68 2.75
C GLN A 73 38.09 -0.74 1.52
N GLY A 74 37.88 0.57 1.70
CA GLY A 74 37.84 1.56 0.62
C GLY A 74 36.82 1.22 -0.46
N ARG A 75 35.63 0.74 -0.08
CA ARG A 75 34.57 0.33 -1.01
C ARG A 75 33.18 0.31 -0.38
N THR A 76 32.17 0.13 -1.24
CA THR A 76 30.78 -0.15 -0.88
C THR A 76 30.49 -1.65 -0.99
N PRO A 77 30.70 -2.45 0.07
CA PRO A 77 30.67 -3.92 -0.03
C PRO A 77 29.27 -4.51 -0.25
N TYR A 78 28.20 -3.74 0.00
CA TYR A 78 26.80 -4.18 -0.08
C TYR A 78 26.05 -3.55 -1.27
N LEU A 79 26.78 -2.90 -2.19
CA LEU A 79 26.20 -2.27 -3.37
C LEU A 79 25.99 -3.31 -4.47
N ASP A 80 25.04 -4.21 -4.26
CA ASP A 80 24.63 -5.25 -5.21
C ASP A 80 23.17 -5.67 -4.96
N ASP A 81 22.61 -6.41 -5.90
CA ASP A 81 21.19 -6.76 -5.89
C ASP A 81 20.82 -7.65 -4.70
N ALA A 82 21.71 -8.58 -4.33
CA ALA A 82 21.45 -9.59 -3.32
C ALA A 82 21.45 -8.99 -1.91
N ASP A 83 22.46 -8.19 -1.59
CA ASP A 83 22.58 -7.56 -0.27
C ASP A 83 21.51 -6.48 -0.04
N ILE A 84 21.21 -5.66 -1.07
CA ILE A 84 20.12 -4.67 -0.98
C ILE A 84 18.76 -5.38 -0.81
N LYS A 85 18.51 -6.43 -1.58
CA LYS A 85 17.28 -7.23 -1.45
C LYS A 85 17.16 -7.84 -0.05
N ALA A 86 18.24 -8.40 0.48
CA ALA A 86 18.24 -8.99 1.81
C ALA A 86 17.86 -7.96 2.89
N ALA A 87 18.42 -6.75 2.81
CA ALA A 87 18.08 -5.66 3.72
C ALA A 87 16.60 -5.22 3.61
N VAL A 88 16.07 -5.14 2.38
CA VAL A 88 14.65 -4.85 2.14
C VAL A 88 13.76 -5.93 2.75
N ASP A 89 14.02 -7.20 2.45
CA ASP A 89 13.20 -8.32 2.92
C ASP A 89 13.27 -8.53 4.43
N GLN A 90 14.40 -8.20 5.05
CA GLN A 90 14.52 -8.21 6.51
C GLN A 90 13.52 -7.25 7.16
N VAL A 91 13.37 -6.02 6.63
CA VAL A 91 12.38 -5.07 7.14
C VAL A 91 10.96 -5.52 6.83
N LEU A 92 10.70 -5.98 5.60
CA LEU A 92 9.37 -6.49 5.22
C LEU A 92 8.93 -7.62 6.16
N SER A 93 9.81 -8.58 6.44
CA SER A 93 9.51 -9.68 7.35
C SER A 93 9.30 -9.23 8.80
N GLY A 94 10.07 -8.22 9.27
CA GLY A 94 9.89 -7.61 10.58
C GLY A 94 8.54 -6.92 10.75
N ASP A 95 8.01 -6.33 9.68
CA ASP A 95 6.68 -5.69 9.64
C ASP A 95 5.55 -6.68 9.29
N GLY A 96 5.84 -7.98 9.20
CA GLY A 96 4.86 -9.02 8.84
C GLY A 96 4.34 -8.93 7.39
N LEU A 97 5.12 -8.31 6.50
CA LEU A 97 4.82 -8.15 5.08
C LEU A 97 5.44 -9.29 4.26
N PRO A 98 4.85 -9.62 3.10
CA PRO A 98 5.41 -10.62 2.20
C PRO A 98 6.78 -10.16 1.66
N PRO A 99 7.73 -11.09 1.43
CA PRO A 99 9.03 -10.76 0.88
C PRO A 99 8.91 -10.21 -0.54
N SER A 100 9.87 -9.38 -0.93
CA SER A 100 9.90 -8.80 -2.26
C SER A 100 10.31 -9.82 -3.33
N THR A 101 9.97 -9.55 -4.59
CA THR A 101 10.51 -10.26 -5.76
C THR A 101 11.36 -9.29 -6.57
N PHE A 102 12.66 -9.57 -6.71
CA PHE A 102 13.55 -8.69 -7.46
C PHE A 102 13.29 -8.74 -8.95
N ARG A 103 13.34 -7.58 -9.59
CA ARG A 103 13.10 -7.37 -11.02
C ARG A 103 14.34 -6.77 -11.67
N ALA A 104 15.27 -7.67 -12.02
CA ALA A 104 16.45 -7.32 -12.78
C ALA A 104 16.07 -6.63 -14.10
N SER A 105 16.81 -5.58 -14.44
CA SER A 105 16.64 -4.84 -15.69
C SER A 105 17.95 -4.21 -16.15
N THR A 106 18.12 -4.07 -17.46
CA THR A 106 19.33 -3.49 -18.06
C THR A 106 19.47 -1.99 -17.78
N THR A 107 18.35 -1.30 -17.55
CA THR A 107 18.27 0.12 -17.26
C THR A 107 17.30 0.34 -16.11
N CYS A 108 17.43 1.47 -15.41
CA CYS A 108 16.49 1.81 -14.34
C CYS A 108 15.04 1.90 -14.84
N LEU A 109 14.10 1.63 -13.94
CA LEU A 109 12.67 1.64 -14.24
C LEU A 109 12.24 3.03 -14.73
N ALA A 110 11.72 3.10 -15.97
CA ALA A 110 11.31 4.36 -16.56
C ALA A 110 9.97 4.85 -15.99
N PRO A 111 9.88 6.09 -15.49
CA PRO A 111 8.61 6.71 -15.14
C PRO A 111 7.86 7.16 -16.40
N ILE A 112 6.54 7.22 -16.31
CA ILE A 112 5.66 7.54 -17.44
C ILE A 112 5.48 9.04 -17.67
N ASP A 113 5.93 9.87 -16.73
CA ASP A 113 5.89 11.33 -16.82
C ASP A 113 7.16 11.93 -17.46
N GLY A 114 8.10 11.08 -17.89
CA GLY A 114 9.34 11.50 -18.55
C GLY A 114 10.38 12.09 -17.61
N ASN A 115 10.22 11.97 -16.28
CA ASN A 115 11.24 12.46 -15.36
C ASN A 115 12.54 11.64 -15.45
N SER A 116 13.69 12.32 -15.40
CA SER A 116 15.01 11.66 -15.45
C SER A 116 15.46 11.06 -14.11
N TRP A 117 14.81 11.47 -13.02
CA TRP A 117 15.18 11.16 -11.64
C TRP A 117 14.75 9.76 -11.19
N VAL A 118 13.96 9.03 -11.99
CA VAL A 118 13.46 7.69 -11.64
C VAL A 118 12.54 7.77 -10.41
N ASN A 119 11.73 8.82 -10.36
CA ASN A 119 10.72 9.01 -9.32
C ASN A 119 9.38 8.50 -9.84
N PRO A 120 8.40 8.16 -8.98
CA PRO A 120 7.02 7.93 -9.43
C PRO A 120 6.53 9.13 -10.26
N ARG A 121 5.76 8.96 -11.35
CA ARG A 121 4.72 7.94 -11.60
C ARG A 121 5.17 6.80 -12.53
N TYR A 122 4.89 5.54 -12.17
CA TYR A 122 5.18 4.36 -13.01
C TYR A 122 3.95 3.82 -13.76
N GLY A 123 4.19 3.15 -14.88
CA GLY A 123 3.14 2.50 -15.67
C GLY A 123 2.56 1.28 -14.95
N SER A 124 1.31 0.92 -15.26
CA SER A 124 0.61 -0.20 -14.63
C SER A 124 1.26 -1.58 -14.87
N SER A 125 2.07 -1.70 -15.94
CA SER A 125 2.87 -2.88 -16.26
C SER A 125 4.07 -3.09 -15.34
N ALA A 126 4.52 -2.06 -14.62
CA ALA A 126 5.62 -2.16 -13.66
C ALA A 126 5.19 -2.79 -12.33
N TYR A 127 3.88 -2.91 -12.09
CA TYR A 127 3.30 -3.48 -10.88
C TYR A 127 3.04 -4.98 -11.01
N PRO A 128 3.07 -5.74 -9.90
CA PRO A 128 2.69 -7.14 -9.89
C PRO A 128 1.26 -7.37 -10.39
N PRO A 129 0.99 -8.52 -11.02
CA PRO A 129 -0.37 -8.90 -11.42
C PRO A 129 -1.21 -9.35 -10.21
N ALA A 130 -0.57 -9.94 -9.19
CA ALA A 130 -1.21 -10.40 -7.97
C ALA A 130 -1.13 -9.34 -6.87
N ALA A 131 -2.12 -9.34 -5.98
CA ALA A 131 -2.12 -8.46 -4.83
C ALA A 131 -1.15 -8.95 -3.75
N ASN A 132 -0.58 -8.01 -2.98
CA ASN A 132 0.31 -8.29 -1.85
C ASN A 132 1.55 -9.10 -2.27
N THR A 133 2.14 -8.79 -3.42
CA THR A 133 3.35 -9.44 -3.95
C THR A 133 4.37 -8.39 -4.41
N PRO A 134 5.05 -7.72 -3.46
CA PRO A 134 5.85 -6.54 -3.77
C PRO A 134 6.99 -6.86 -4.74
N TRP A 135 7.07 -6.11 -5.83
CA TRP A 135 8.19 -6.16 -6.77
C TRP A 135 9.23 -5.13 -6.40
N LEU A 136 10.48 -5.56 -6.32
CA LEU A 136 11.65 -4.75 -6.01
C LEU A 136 12.41 -4.39 -7.28
N TYR A 137 12.63 -3.10 -7.49
CA TYR A 137 13.54 -2.56 -8.48
C TYR A 137 14.64 -1.77 -7.78
N ILE A 138 15.85 -1.85 -8.31
CA ILE A 138 17.00 -1.09 -7.81
C ILE A 138 17.58 -0.32 -8.99
N CYS A 139 17.98 0.93 -8.78
CA CYS A 139 18.65 1.76 -9.76
C CYS A 139 19.95 2.29 -9.16
N TYR A 140 21.10 1.91 -9.72
CA TYR A 140 22.41 2.22 -9.13
C TYR A 140 22.97 3.59 -9.54
N ASP A 141 22.39 4.21 -10.56
CA ASP A 141 22.81 5.51 -11.05
C ASP A 141 21.65 6.24 -11.74
N THR A 142 21.03 7.20 -11.06
CA THR A 142 19.89 7.95 -11.63
C THR A 142 20.29 9.03 -12.62
N GLN A 143 21.53 9.53 -12.57
CA GLN A 143 21.96 10.78 -13.21
C GLN A 143 23.22 10.64 -14.06
N GLY A 144 23.97 9.57 -13.89
CA GLY A 144 25.24 9.32 -14.57
C GLY A 144 25.10 8.37 -15.76
N SER A 145 26.26 7.97 -16.28
CA SER A 145 26.39 7.16 -17.49
C SER A 145 26.27 5.66 -17.22
N GLN A 146 26.16 5.23 -15.96
CA GLN A 146 26.15 3.82 -15.54
C GLN A 146 24.76 3.39 -15.03
N LYS A 147 23.71 4.04 -15.55
CA LYS A 147 22.30 3.79 -15.22
C LYS A 147 21.89 2.35 -15.50
N THR A 148 21.97 1.51 -14.47
CA THR A 148 21.61 0.09 -14.51
C THR A 148 20.55 -0.25 -13.47
N GLY A 149 19.69 -1.20 -13.83
CA GLY A 149 18.65 -1.75 -12.96
C GLY A 149 19.05 -3.06 -12.27
N THR A 150 20.33 -3.43 -12.34
CA THR A 150 20.90 -4.64 -11.74
C THR A 150 22.40 -4.47 -11.54
N LEU A 151 22.91 -5.03 -10.45
CA LEU A 151 24.33 -5.14 -10.16
C LEU A 151 24.58 -6.44 -9.41
N ALA A 152 25.15 -7.43 -10.11
CA ALA A 152 25.31 -8.78 -9.57
C ALA A 152 26.37 -8.89 -8.46
N THR A 153 27.35 -7.98 -8.47
CA THR A 153 28.46 -8.01 -7.51
C THR A 153 28.85 -6.58 -7.13
N PRO A 154 29.24 -6.35 -5.87
CA PRO A 154 29.65 -5.03 -5.42
C PRO A 154 30.93 -4.58 -6.13
N PRO A 155 31.15 -3.26 -6.29
CA PRO A 155 32.39 -2.74 -6.84
C PRO A 155 33.63 -3.22 -6.07
N GLY A 156 34.72 -3.45 -6.81
CA GLY A 156 35.99 -3.91 -6.26
C GLY A 156 36.60 -2.95 -5.25
N ALA A 157 37.44 -3.49 -4.34
CA ALA A 157 38.17 -2.68 -3.37
C ALA A 157 39.25 -1.81 -4.04
N GLY A 158 39.39 -0.55 -3.61
CA GLY A 158 40.47 0.34 -4.04
C GLY A 158 40.36 0.90 -5.46
N THR A 159 39.33 0.51 -6.21
CA THR A 159 38.92 1.18 -7.46
C THR A 159 37.87 2.24 -7.16
N ALA A 160 37.98 3.42 -7.78
CA ALA A 160 36.90 4.39 -7.76
C ALA A 160 35.63 3.72 -8.30
N SER A 161 34.64 3.50 -7.43
CA SER A 161 33.37 2.93 -7.87
C SER A 161 32.76 3.89 -8.88
N PRO A 162 32.30 3.41 -10.04
CA PRO A 162 31.64 4.29 -11.00
C PRO A 162 30.31 4.85 -10.45
N TYR A 163 29.83 4.30 -9.33
CA TYR A 163 28.66 4.72 -8.59
C TYR A 163 29.00 5.68 -7.44
N THR A 164 30.27 5.97 -7.16
CA THR A 164 30.61 6.95 -6.11
C THR A 164 30.05 8.33 -6.47
N SER A 165 29.40 8.98 -5.52
CA SER A 165 28.68 10.25 -5.72
C SER A 165 27.50 10.18 -6.70
N THR A 166 27.09 8.98 -7.13
CA THR A 166 25.80 8.78 -7.79
C THR A 166 24.73 8.45 -6.75
N ASP A 167 23.49 8.41 -7.22
CA ASP A 167 22.32 8.19 -6.39
C ASP A 167 21.73 6.80 -6.66
N LEU A 168 21.59 6.04 -5.58
CA LEU A 168 20.96 4.73 -5.51
C LEU A 168 19.49 4.91 -5.20
N VAL A 169 18.61 4.30 -6.01
CA VAL A 169 17.17 4.28 -5.77
C VAL A 169 16.69 2.86 -5.58
N VAL A 170 16.03 2.63 -4.46
CA VAL A 170 15.35 1.37 -4.17
C VAL A 170 13.85 1.62 -4.26
N ILE A 171 13.15 0.81 -5.05
CA ILE A 171 11.73 1.00 -5.38
C ILE A 171 10.98 -0.30 -5.09
N LEU A 172 9.90 -0.21 -4.32
CA LEU A 172 8.92 -1.27 -4.15
C LEU A 172 7.60 -0.86 -4.78
N LEU A 173 7.10 -1.71 -5.68
CA LEU A 173 5.80 -1.57 -6.31
C LEU A 173 4.92 -2.75 -5.93
N ASP A 174 3.71 -2.48 -5.46
CA ASP A 174 2.75 -3.53 -5.13
C ASP A 174 1.31 -3.16 -5.48
N ARG A 175 0.43 -4.16 -5.55
CA ARG A 175 -1.01 -3.98 -5.56
C ARG A 175 -1.56 -4.42 -4.22
N TYR A 176 -2.06 -3.49 -3.41
CA TYR A 176 -2.68 -3.82 -2.15
C TYR A 176 -4.12 -4.29 -2.35
N GLY A 177 -4.44 -5.52 -1.92
CA GLY A 177 -5.80 -6.05 -1.96
C GLY A 177 -6.66 -5.58 -0.79
N LEU A 178 -7.86 -5.05 -1.09
CA LEU A 178 -8.83 -4.63 -0.07
C LEU A 178 -9.61 -5.84 0.48
N ILE A 179 -9.84 -5.87 1.79
CA ILE A 179 -10.67 -6.91 2.44
C ILE A 179 -12.14 -6.65 2.12
N GLY A 180 -12.53 -5.38 2.11
CA GLY A 180 -13.86 -4.90 1.79
C GLY A 180 -14.17 -4.95 0.29
N GLY A 181 -14.16 -6.15 -0.30
CA GLY A 181 -14.81 -6.42 -1.60
C GLY A 181 -16.30 -6.01 -1.67
N LEU A 182 -16.84 -5.39 -0.62
CA LEU A 182 -18.13 -4.72 -0.48
C LEU A 182 -18.44 -3.69 -1.58
N SER A 183 -17.45 -3.20 -2.35
CA SER A 183 -17.71 -2.37 -3.55
C SER A 183 -17.94 -3.18 -4.83
N THR A 184 -17.64 -4.47 -4.84
CA THR A 184 -17.73 -5.31 -6.04
C THR A 184 -19.17 -5.66 -6.41
N GLU A 185 -20.09 -5.67 -5.42
CA GLU A 185 -21.48 -6.06 -5.62
C GLU A 185 -22.51 -4.94 -5.36
N TYR A 186 -22.26 -3.99 -4.46
CA TYR A 186 -23.30 -3.02 -4.08
C TYR A 186 -23.29 -1.69 -4.87
N LEU A 187 -22.16 -1.29 -5.48
CA LEU A 187 -22.01 0.06 -6.06
C LEU A 187 -21.95 0.12 -7.60
N LYS A 188 -21.61 -0.99 -8.27
CA LYS A 188 -21.78 -1.20 -9.72
C LYS A 188 -21.27 -2.58 -10.12
N SER A 189 -22.08 -3.37 -10.83
CA SER A 189 -21.56 -4.51 -11.60
C SER A 189 -20.52 -3.99 -12.60
N GLY A 190 -19.25 -4.36 -12.43
CA GLY A 190 -18.18 -4.09 -13.40
C GLY A 190 -17.07 -3.11 -12.99
N SER A 191 -17.10 -2.50 -11.80
CA SER A 191 -15.99 -1.67 -11.30
C SER A 191 -15.66 -2.02 -9.85
N SER A 192 -14.79 -3.02 -9.69
CA SER A 192 -14.29 -3.42 -8.39
C SER A 192 -13.07 -2.59 -8.00
N LEU A 193 -13.09 -1.97 -6.83
CA LEU A 193 -11.85 -1.55 -6.16
C LEU A 193 -11.21 -2.79 -5.51
N THR A 194 -10.84 -3.81 -6.30
CA THR A 194 -10.18 -5.02 -5.75
C THR A 194 -8.81 -4.69 -5.16
N SER A 195 -8.13 -3.68 -5.71
CA SER A 195 -6.77 -3.35 -5.32
C SER A 195 -6.38 -1.91 -5.59
N ILE A 196 -5.42 -1.40 -4.83
CA ILE A 196 -4.81 -0.09 -4.99
C ILE A 196 -3.32 -0.26 -5.31
N GLN A 197 -2.80 0.49 -6.27
CA GLN A 197 -1.37 0.52 -6.58
C GLN A 197 -0.62 1.30 -5.51
N LEU A 198 0.33 0.65 -4.85
CA LEU A 198 1.20 1.27 -3.86
C LEU A 198 2.62 1.41 -4.42
N THR A 199 3.22 2.55 -4.17
CA THR A 199 4.62 2.84 -4.53
C THR A 199 5.37 3.31 -3.31
N ALA A 200 6.50 2.68 -3.02
CA ALA A 200 7.49 3.18 -2.09
C ALA A 200 8.82 3.29 -2.82
N PHE A 201 9.57 4.35 -2.55
CA PHE A 201 10.90 4.54 -3.12
C PHE A 201 11.77 5.33 -2.15
N GLN A 202 13.07 5.11 -2.21
CA GLN A 202 14.05 5.91 -1.47
C GLN A 202 15.28 6.14 -2.32
N HIS A 203 15.71 7.40 -2.36
CA HIS A 203 16.99 7.85 -2.90
C HIS A 203 18.04 7.91 -1.79
N PHE A 204 19.26 7.55 -2.12
CA PHE A 204 20.40 7.68 -1.23
C PHE A 204 21.69 7.82 -2.03
N SER A 205 22.52 8.80 -1.67
CA SER A 205 23.82 9.00 -2.32
C SER A 205 24.81 7.94 -1.90
N VAL A 206 25.41 7.27 -2.88
CA VAL A 206 26.46 6.28 -2.66
C VAL A 206 27.73 7.00 -2.24
N GLN A 207 28.23 6.68 -1.05
CA GLN A 207 29.43 7.29 -0.47
C GLN A 207 30.70 6.64 -1.05
N GLY A 208 31.82 7.37 -1.03
CA GLY A 208 33.13 6.93 -1.52
C GLY A 208 34.27 7.39 -0.65
#